data_AF-R9GYK2-F1
#
_entry.id   AF-R9GYK2-F1
#
_cell.length_a   1.000
_cell.length_b   1.000
_cell.length_c   1.000
_cell.angle_alpha   90.00
_cell.angle_beta   90.00
_cell.angle_gamma   90.00
#
_symmetry.space_group_name_H-M   'P 1'
#
loop_
_entity.id
_entity.type
_entity.pdbx_description
1 polymer ?
#
loop_
_entity_poly.entity_id
_entity_poly.type
_entity_poly.pdbx_seq_one_letter_code
_entity_poly.pdbx_strand_id
1 'polypeptide(L)' 'MKYEKGTSGNPNGRPLKERKVSIQGRIMNLIEKNFEAIEQEVTTAAPTEKVNILITLASLAMPINK' A
#
# COMPACT_ATOMS: atom_id res chain seq x y z
N MET A 1 11.72 30.29 -36.83
CA MET A 1 10.81 30.37 -35.67
C MET A 1 11.63 30.07 -34.42
N LYS A 2 11.73 31.02 -33.48
CA LYS A 2 12.45 30.84 -32.20
C LYS A 2 11.52 30.11 -31.24
N TYR A 3 11.93 28.96 -30.71
CA TYR A 3 11.21 28.29 -29.64
C TYR A 3 11.57 28.97 -28.31
N GLU A 4 10.56 29.50 -27.61
CA GLU A 4 10.72 30.03 -26.26
C GLU A 4 11.00 28.86 -25.30
N LYS A 5 12.11 28.96 -24.55
CA LYS A 5 12.41 28.03 -23.45
C LYS A 5 11.31 28.17 -22.39
N GLY A 6 10.48 27.14 -22.22
CA GLY A 6 9.53 27.08 -21.10
C GLY A 6 8.19 26.39 -21.36
N THR A 7 7.87 26.00 -22.60
CA THR A 7 6.57 25.38 -22.93
C THR A 7 6.59 23.84 -22.95
N SER A 8 7.46 23.22 -22.15
CA SER A 8 7.45 21.77 -21.94
C SER A 8 7.61 21.48 -20.45
N GLY A 9 6.79 20.54 -19.97
CA GLY A 9 6.51 20.28 -18.57
C GLY A 9 7.71 20.28 -17.63
N ASN A 10 7.41 20.74 -16.40
CA ASN A 10 8.25 20.71 -15.21
C ASN A 10 9.45 21.70 -15.22
N PRO A 11 9.40 22.79 -14.42
CA PRO A 11 10.51 23.76 -14.30
C PRO A 11 11.82 23.17 -13.76
N ASN A 12 11.79 21.95 -13.21
CA ASN A 12 12.97 21.23 -12.76
C ASN A 12 13.49 20.17 -13.73
N GLY A 13 12.85 19.96 -14.90
CA GLY A 13 13.30 19.09 -16.01
C GLY A 13 13.59 17.62 -15.67
N ARG A 14 13.48 17.23 -14.40
CA ARG A 14 13.77 15.89 -13.90
C ARG A 14 12.44 15.24 -13.56
N PRO A 15 12.13 14.05 -14.12
CA PRO A 15 11.00 13.28 -13.62
C PRO A 15 11.19 13.10 -12.11
N LEU A 16 10.16 13.44 -11.33
CA LEU A 16 10.10 13.12 -9.91
C LEU A 16 10.39 11.63 -9.80
N LYS A 17 11.50 11.25 -9.15
CA LYS A 17 11.89 9.85 -8.98
C LYS A 17 10.65 9.07 -8.56
N GLU A 18 10.23 8.10 -9.38
CA GLU A 18 9.17 7.18 -9.00
C GLU A 18 9.55 6.59 -7.64
N ARG A 19 8.75 6.89 -6.61
CA ARG A 19 8.95 6.27 -5.31
C ARG A 19 8.72 4.79 -5.53
N LYS A 20 9.78 3.97 -5.45
CA LYS A 20 9.65 2.52 -5.37
C LYS A 20 8.88 2.22 -4.08
N VAL A 21 7.56 2.08 -4.19
CA VAL A 21 6.73 1.59 -3.09
C VAL A 21 7.16 0.14 -2.88
N SER A 22 7.64 -0.17 -1.68
CA SER A 22 7.99 -1.55 -1.33
C SER A 22 6.76 -2.44 -1.51
N ILE A 23 6.97 -3.73 -1.77
CA ILE A 23 5.88 -4.70 -1.84
C ILE A 23 5.06 -4.66 -0.54
N GLN A 24 5.73 -4.51 0.60
CA GLN A 24 5.09 -4.30 1.90
C GLN A 24 4.20 -3.06 1.91
N GLY A 25 4.66 -1.92 1.40
CA GLY A 25 3.83 -0.71 1.29
C GLY A 25 2.61 -0.89 0.37
N ARG A 26 2.74 -1.69 -0.70
CA ARG A 26 1.59 -2.04 -1.57
C ARG A 26 0.58 -2.93 -0.84
N ILE A 27 1.05 -3.90 -0.05
CA ILE A 27 0.20 -4.78 0.77
C ILE A 27 -0.53 -3.95 1.83
N MET A 28 0.17 -3.07 2.56
CA MET A 28 -0.45 -2.21 3.56
C MET A 28 -1.53 -1.30 2.95
N ASN A 29 -1.26 -0.71 1.79
CA ASN A 29 -2.27 0.09 1.07
C ASN A 29 -3.51 -0.72 0.65
N LEU A 30 -3.34 -2.01 0.33
CA LEU A 30 -4.46 -2.88 -0.01
C LEU A 30 -5.26 -3.24 1.24
N ILE A 31 -4.60 -3.53 2.37
CA ILE A 31 -5.27 -3.78 3.65
C ILE A 31 -6.07 -2.55 4.07
N GLU A 32 -5.47 -1.36 4.02
CA GLU A 32 -6.12 -0.10 4.40
C GLU A 32 -7.36 0.19 3.54
N LYS A 33 -7.28 -0.03 2.22
CA LYS A 33 -8.42 0.13 1.30
C LYS A 33 -9.57 -0.83 1.55
N ASN A 34 -9.28 -1.99 2.13
CA ASN A 34 -10.26 -3.06 2.37
C ASN A 34 -10.54 -3.27 3.86
N PHE A 35 -10.14 -2.31 4.71
CA PHE A 35 -10.21 -2.47 6.17
C PHE A 35 -11.63 -2.78 6.65
N GLU A 36 -12.63 -2.06 6.13
CA GLU A 36 -14.03 -2.25 6.49
C GLU A 36 -14.56 -3.64 6.12
N ALA A 37 -14.17 -4.16 4.95
CA ALA A 37 -14.54 -5.51 4.53
C ALA A 37 -13.86 -6.58 5.41
N ILE A 38 -12.59 -6.38 5.75
CA ILE A 38 -11.84 -7.26 6.66
C ILE A 38 -12.47 -7.24 8.06
N GLU A 39 -12.89 -6.08 8.56
CA GLU A 39 -13.55 -5.95 9.85
C GLU A 39 -14.91 -6.67 9.89
N GLN A 40 -15.69 -6.57 8.81
CA GLN A 40 -16.95 -7.32 8.66
C GLN A 40 -16.73 -8.83 8.61
N GLU A 41 -15.71 -9.29 7.88
CA GLU A 41 -15.34 -10.70 7.81
C GLU A 41 -14.90 -11.22 9.18
N VAL A 42 -14.04 -10.46 9.88
CA VAL A 42 -13.62 -10.80 11.24
C VAL A 42 -14.80 -10.84 12.18
N THR A 43 -15.75 -9.89 12.14
CA THR A 43 -16.87 -9.87 13.09
C THR A 43 -17.85 -11.03 12.86
N THR A 44 -18.10 -11.40 11.60
CA THR A 44 -19.04 -12.46 11.21
C THR A 44 -18.47 -13.88 11.26
N ALA A 45 -17.14 -14.02 11.22
CA ALA A 45 -16.46 -15.32 11.25
C ALA A 45 -16.63 -16.10 12.56
N ALA A 46 -16.50 -17.43 12.46
CA ALA A 46 -16.50 -18.30 13.62
C ALA A 46 -15.28 -18.02 14.53
N PRO A 47 -15.35 -18.34 15.85
CA PRO A 47 -14.25 -18.06 16.77
C PRO A 47 -12.88 -18.62 16.34
N THR A 48 -12.86 -19.81 15.74
CA THR A 48 -11.63 -20.44 15.22
C THR A 48 -11.07 -19.73 14.00
N GLU A 49 -11.94 -19.26 13.10
CA GLU A 49 -11.55 -18.51 11.90
C GLU A 49 -11.05 -17.11 12.24
N LYS A 50 -11.69 -16.44 13.21
CA LYS A 50 -11.24 -15.16 13.77
C LYS A 50 -9.77 -15.20 14.20
N VAL A 51 -9.40 -16.24 14.95
CA VAL A 51 -8.01 -16.42 15.42
C VAL A 51 -7.05 -16.55 14.23
N ASN A 52 -7.40 -17.35 13.21
CA ASN A 52 -6.57 -17.54 12.03
C ASN A 52 -6.39 -16.26 11.21
N ILE A 53 -7.47 -15.47 11.05
CA ILE A 53 -7.42 -14.18 10.33
C ILE A 53 -6.49 -13.21 11.08
N LEU A 54 -6.62 -13.11 12.40
CA LEU A 54 -5.77 -12.23 13.22
C LEU A 54 -4.29 -12.64 13.18
N ILE A 55 -3.99 -13.94 13.24
CA ILE A 55 -2.61 -14.45 13.11
C ILE A 55 -2.03 -14.08 11.73
N THR A 56 -2.83 -14.23 10.67
CA THR A 56 -2.42 -13.91 9.30
C THR A 56 -2.12 -12.42 9.16
N LEU A 57 -3.01 -11.54 9.64
CA LEU A 57 -2.80 -10.09 9.63
C LEU A 57 -1.56 -9.69 10.44
N ALA A 58 -1.36 -10.28 11.62
CA ALA A 58 -0.18 -10.02 12.43
C ALA A 58 1.12 -10.43 11.72
N SER A 59 1.13 -11.57 11.02
CA SER A 59 2.30 -12.03 10.27
C SER A 59 2.69 -11.13 9.10
N LEU A 60 1.71 -10.45 8.49
CA LEU A 60 1.94 -9.49 7.40
C LEU A 60 2.51 -8.15 7.91
N ALA A 61 2.17 -7.78 9.15
CA ALA A 61 2.61 -6.55 9.78
C ALA A 61 3.98 -6.68 10.50
N MET A 62 4.37 -7.91 10.89
CA MET A 62 5.64 -8.13 11.55
C MET A 62 6.82 -8.02 10.58
N PRO A 63 7.90 -7.29 10.94
CA PRO A 63 9.15 -7.39 10.20
C PRO A 63 9.64 -8.84 10.31
N ILE A 64 9.98 -9.46 9.18
CA ILE A 64 10.67 -10.74 9.17
C ILE A 64 12.04 -10.47 9.81
N ASN A 65 12.17 -10.70 11.11
CA ASN A 65 13.48 -10.74 11.76
C ASN A 65 14.27 -11.87 11.09
N LYS A 66 15.26 -11.47 10.28
CA LYS A 66 16.33 -12.35 9.81
C LYS A 66 17.49 -12.31 10.80
#